data_AF-W0RLF2-F1
#
_entry.id   AF-W0RLF2-F1
#
_cell.length_a   1.000
_cell.length_b   1.000
_cell.length_c   1.000
_cell.angle_alpha   90.00
_cell.angle_beta   90.00
_cell.angle_gamma   90.00
#
_symmetry.space_group_name_H-M   'P 1'
#
loop_
_entity.id
_entity.type
_entity.pdbx_description
1 polymer ?
#
loop_
_entity_poly.entity_id
_entity_poly.type
_entity_poly.pdbx_seq_one_letter_code
_entity_poly.pdbx_strand_id
1 'polypeptide(L)'
;MTVAELVAKGSTIRATLEFVSSTRGEAARREVLTRLSDADRALVESLSATDEVPFALWLRVSEATDAVVGPAVPDWPERAGALAIESLGVQLYGGILRKSSPLAFATQSVSLFRLYYHPGDMKVVETESIGDRGGRVVLRLVGFDHTSRHFCRRQTGGLAKAVEIAGGERARVRHVRCALEGDAFCEWDLKWE
;
A
#
# COMPACT_ATOMS: atom_id res chain seq x y z
N MET A 1 -2.30 0.29 -29.03
CA MET A 1 -2.75 -0.18 -27.70
C MET A 1 -2.71 1.01 -26.76
N THR A 2 -3.86 1.47 -26.28
CA THR A 2 -3.92 2.44 -25.19
C THR A 2 -3.42 1.76 -23.93
N VAL A 3 -2.38 2.31 -23.30
CA VAL A 3 -1.96 1.86 -21.95
C VAL A 3 -3.15 2.11 -21.03
N ALA A 4 -3.63 1.07 -20.35
CA ALA A 4 -4.74 1.21 -19.43
C ALA A 4 -4.34 2.19 -18.31
N GLU A 5 -5.22 3.15 -18.02
CA GLU A 5 -4.96 4.13 -16.96
C GLU A 5 -4.91 3.44 -15.60
N LEU A 6 -3.85 3.70 -14.83
CA LEU A 6 -3.71 3.17 -13.48
C LEU A 6 -4.63 3.96 -12.54
N VAL A 7 -5.35 3.24 -11.69
CA VAL A 7 -6.31 3.82 -10.75
C VAL A 7 -5.98 3.40 -9.32
N ALA A 8 -6.26 4.31 -8.39
CA ALA A 8 -6.27 4.04 -6.95
C ALA A 8 -7.63 4.37 -6.34
N LYS A 9 -7.96 3.73 -5.22
CA LYS A 9 -9.07 4.12 -4.35
C LYS A 9 -8.71 5.34 -3.52
N GLY A 10 -9.69 6.20 -3.25
CA GLY A 10 -9.51 7.39 -2.44
C GLY A 10 -9.08 7.11 -0.99
N SER A 11 -9.39 5.92 -0.48
CA SER A 11 -8.85 5.42 0.80
C SER A 11 -7.32 5.44 0.87
N THR A 12 -6.61 5.28 -0.25
CA THR A 12 -5.14 5.33 -0.30
C THR A 12 -4.59 6.74 -0.01
N ILE A 13 -5.24 7.77 -0.55
CA ILE A 13 -4.90 9.18 -0.33
C ILE A 13 -5.31 9.59 1.09
N ARG A 14 -6.54 9.25 1.50
CA ARG A 14 -7.05 9.58 2.84
C ARG A 14 -6.18 8.99 3.94
N ALA A 15 -5.79 7.72 3.82
CA ALA A 15 -4.89 7.09 4.79
C ALA A 15 -3.50 7.75 4.84
N THR A 16 -3.01 8.24 3.69
CA THR A 16 -1.73 8.96 3.63
C THR A 16 -1.83 10.29 4.38
N LEU A 17 -2.90 11.06 4.19
CA LEU A 17 -3.09 12.32 4.91
C LEU A 17 -3.37 12.11 6.41
N GLU A 18 -4.06 11.03 6.77
CA GLU A 18 -4.26 10.63 8.17
C GLU A 18 -2.95 10.23 8.84
N PHE A 19 -2.06 9.57 8.12
CA PHE A 19 -0.70 9.32 8.60
C PHE A 19 0.04 10.64 8.89
N VAL A 20 -0.06 11.62 7.99
CA VAL A 20 0.58 12.93 8.17
C VAL A 20 0.04 13.65 9.41
N SER A 21 -1.29 13.72 9.58
CA SER A 21 -1.91 14.39 10.73
C SER A 21 -1.58 13.67 12.04
N SER A 22 -1.65 12.33 12.09
CA SER A 22 -1.33 11.56 13.29
C SER A 22 0.16 11.62 13.68
N THR A 23 1.06 11.80 12.72
CA THR A 23 2.52 11.79 12.97
C THR A 23 3.10 13.19 13.18
N ARG A 24 2.59 14.20 12.46
CA ARG A 24 3.17 15.56 12.40
C ARG A 24 2.14 16.67 12.67
N GLY A 25 0.88 16.31 12.94
CA GLY A 25 -0.20 17.24 13.24
C GLY A 25 -0.89 17.83 12.00
N GLU A 26 -2.04 18.48 12.23
CA GLU A 26 -2.84 19.12 11.17
C GLU A 26 -2.09 20.23 10.41
N ALA A 27 -1.11 20.87 11.04
CA ALA A 27 -0.28 21.87 10.37
C ALA A 27 0.52 21.26 9.21
N ALA A 28 1.13 20.09 9.43
CA ALA A 28 1.87 19.37 8.39
C ALA A 28 0.92 18.85 7.29
N ARG A 29 -0.28 18.38 7.66
CA ARG A 29 -1.31 17.97 6.69
C ARG A 29 -1.70 19.13 5.78
N ARG A 30 -1.93 20.32 6.34
CA ARG A 30 -2.18 21.53 5.55
C ARG A 30 -1.01 21.88 4.65
N GLU A 31 0.22 21.79 5.12
CA GLU A 31 1.42 22.06 4.30
C GLU A 31 1.53 21.10 3.10
N VAL A 32 1.20 19.82 3.29
CA VAL A 32 1.11 18.85 2.18
C VAL A 32 0.06 19.31 1.16
N LEU A 33 -1.13 19.70 1.61
CA LEU A 33 -2.19 20.17 0.72
C LEU A 33 -1.81 21.48 0.01
N THR A 34 -1.05 22.38 0.64
CA THR A 34 -0.61 23.63 0.00
C THR A 34 0.37 23.42 -1.14
N ARG A 35 1.04 22.26 -1.20
CA ARG A 35 1.94 21.88 -2.30
C ARG A 35 1.22 21.32 -3.53
N LEU A 36 -0.07 20.97 -3.40
CA LEU A 36 -0.88 20.52 -4.51
C LEU A 36 -1.43 21.73 -5.29
N SER A 37 -1.74 21.49 -6.57
CA SER A 37 -2.54 22.44 -7.37
C SER A 37 -3.93 22.64 -6.74
N ASP A 38 -4.58 23.78 -7.00
CA ASP A 38 -5.91 24.05 -6.46
C ASP A 38 -6.94 22.99 -6.89
N ALA A 39 -6.83 22.51 -8.13
CA ALA A 39 -7.68 21.44 -8.66
C ALA A 39 -7.46 20.11 -7.92
N ASP A 40 -6.20 19.69 -7.72
CA ASP A 40 -5.88 18.47 -6.98
C ASP A 40 -6.29 18.58 -5.51
N ARG A 41 -6.07 19.73 -4.88
CA ARG A 41 -6.46 19.97 -3.49
C ARG A 41 -7.97 19.84 -3.33
N ALA A 42 -8.76 20.50 -4.17
CA ALA A 42 -10.22 20.43 -4.12
C ALA A 42 -10.73 18.99 -4.32
N LEU A 43 -10.10 18.24 -5.24
CA LEU A 43 -10.42 16.83 -5.45
C LEU A 43 -10.09 15.98 -4.22
N VAL A 44 -8.90 16.16 -3.63
CA VAL A 44 -8.46 15.42 -2.43
C VAL A 44 -9.35 15.74 -1.22
N GLU A 45 -9.77 16.99 -1.05
CA GLU A 45 -10.61 17.42 0.07
C GLU A 45 -12.06 16.90 -0.01
N SER A 46 -12.56 16.65 -1.22
CA SER A 46 -13.92 16.11 -1.44
C SER A 46 -13.98 14.58 -1.54
N LEU A 47 -12.82 13.91 -1.53
CA LEU A 47 -12.69 12.49 -1.83
C LEU A 47 -13.30 11.56 -0.77
N SER A 48 -14.15 10.63 -1.20
CA SER A 48 -14.60 9.51 -0.37
C SER A 48 -13.55 8.40 -0.30
N ALA A 49 -13.74 7.43 0.60
CA ALA A 49 -12.81 6.30 0.70
C ALA A 49 -12.92 5.31 -0.49
N THR A 50 -14.07 5.28 -1.16
CA THR A 50 -14.40 4.31 -2.22
C THR A 50 -14.29 4.87 -3.62
N ASP A 51 -14.14 6.18 -3.75
CA ASP A 51 -13.96 6.86 -5.04
C ASP A 51 -12.73 6.33 -5.75
N GLU A 52 -12.81 6.29 -7.08
CA GLU A 52 -11.69 5.95 -7.94
C GLU A 52 -11.06 7.24 -8.47
N VAL A 53 -9.73 7.29 -8.41
CA VAL A 53 -8.94 8.43 -8.89
C VAL A 53 -7.79 7.94 -9.76
N PRO A 54 -7.35 8.75 -10.73
CA PRO A 54 -6.11 8.49 -11.44
C PRO A 54 -4.97 8.27 -10.44
N PHE A 55 -4.20 7.19 -10.61
CA PHE A 55 -3.05 6.90 -9.76
C PHE A 55 -2.03 8.05 -9.75
N ALA A 56 -1.99 8.84 -10.82
CA ALA A 56 -1.21 10.07 -10.90
C ALA A 56 -1.53 11.08 -9.78
N LEU A 57 -2.77 11.15 -9.29
CA LEU A 57 -3.11 11.98 -8.13
C LEU A 57 -2.44 11.46 -6.85
N TRP A 58 -2.46 10.14 -6.64
CA TRP A 58 -1.78 9.52 -5.50
C TRP A 58 -0.26 9.76 -5.55
N LEU A 59 0.35 9.74 -6.74
CA LEU A 59 1.77 10.10 -6.94
C LEU A 59 2.06 11.52 -6.45
N ARG A 60 1.29 12.51 -6.91
CA ARG A 60 1.47 13.92 -6.50
C ARG A 60 1.27 14.13 -5.00
N VAL A 61 0.28 13.48 -4.39
CA VAL A 61 0.08 13.52 -2.92
C VAL A 61 1.28 12.89 -2.20
N SER A 62 1.82 11.79 -2.71
CA SER A 62 2.97 11.12 -2.11
C SER A 62 4.25 11.97 -2.19
N GLU A 63 4.50 12.63 -3.31
CA GLU A 63 5.62 13.56 -3.48
C GLU A 63 5.49 14.78 -2.57
N ALA A 64 4.29 15.36 -2.48
CA ALA A 64 4.02 16.45 -1.55
C ALA A 64 4.20 16.02 -0.08
N THR A 65 3.79 14.78 0.26
CA THR A 65 3.99 14.20 1.59
C THR A 65 5.47 14.01 1.90
N ASP A 66 6.23 13.43 0.96
CA ASP A 66 7.68 13.23 1.14
C ASP A 66 8.41 14.55 1.37
N ALA A 67 8.07 15.60 0.62
CA ALA A 67 8.70 16.91 0.78
C ALA A 67 8.48 17.55 2.16
N VAL A 68 7.37 17.22 2.85
CA VAL A 68 7.03 17.78 4.17
C VAL A 68 7.46 16.87 5.32
N VAL A 69 7.29 15.56 5.14
CA VAL A 69 7.43 14.57 6.22
C VAL A 69 8.68 13.72 6.06
N GLY A 70 9.12 13.46 4.84
CA GLY A 70 10.25 12.59 4.51
C GLY A 70 11.56 12.92 5.24
N PRO A 71 12.00 14.20 5.32
CA PRO A 71 13.22 14.56 6.04
C PRO A 71 13.23 14.17 7.53
N ALA A 72 12.05 14.22 8.18
CA ALA A 72 11.91 13.88 9.60
C ALA A 72 11.52 12.43 9.82
N VAL A 73 10.86 11.81 8.84
CA VAL A 73 10.33 10.44 8.91
C VAL A 73 10.67 9.71 7.61
N PRO A 74 11.93 9.25 7.43
CA PRO A 74 12.36 8.63 6.18
C PRO A 74 11.60 7.36 5.82
N ASP A 75 11.03 6.67 6.82
CA ASP A 75 10.21 5.45 6.71
C ASP A 75 8.70 5.72 6.63
N TRP A 76 8.30 6.96 6.33
CA TRP A 76 6.89 7.32 6.22
C TRP A 76 6.09 6.46 5.25
N PRO A 77 6.59 6.00 4.07
CA PRO A 77 5.75 5.24 3.15
C PRO A 77 5.36 3.89 3.74
N GLU A 78 6.31 3.17 4.36
CA GLU A 78 6.05 1.91 5.05
C GLU A 78 5.04 2.11 6.18
N ARG A 79 5.26 3.14 7.02
CA ARG A 79 4.38 3.42 8.16
C ARG A 79 2.97 3.83 7.73
N ALA A 80 2.85 4.66 6.69
CA ALA A 80 1.57 5.04 6.11
C ALA A 80 0.85 3.83 5.48
N GLY A 81 1.60 2.93 4.82
CA GLY A 81 1.07 1.68 4.28
C GLY A 81 0.51 0.77 5.37
N ALA A 82 1.25 0.60 6.48
CA ALA A 82 0.79 -0.16 7.64
C ALA A 82 -0.45 0.47 8.27
N LEU A 83 -0.44 1.77 8.57
CA LEU A 83 -1.58 2.51 9.12
C LEU A 83 -2.82 2.34 8.23
N ALA A 84 -2.67 2.43 6.92
CA ALA A 84 -3.79 2.31 5.98
C ALA A 84 -4.48 0.95 6.06
N ILE A 85 -3.73 -0.13 6.27
CA ILE A 85 -4.28 -1.48 6.45
C ILE A 85 -4.96 -1.60 7.82
N GLU A 86 -4.30 -1.14 8.88
CA GLU A 86 -4.80 -1.22 10.26
C GLU A 86 -6.10 -0.42 10.50
N SER A 87 -6.25 0.71 9.80
CA SER A 87 -7.40 1.61 9.92
C SER A 87 -8.46 1.34 8.85
N LEU A 88 -8.42 2.09 7.74
CA LEU A 88 -9.40 2.04 6.67
C LEU A 88 -9.48 0.65 6.02
N GLY A 89 -8.37 -0.07 5.91
CA GLY A 89 -8.35 -1.42 5.35
C GLY A 89 -9.14 -2.42 6.17
N VAL A 90 -8.95 -2.43 7.49
CA VAL A 90 -9.75 -3.25 8.40
C VAL A 90 -11.22 -2.87 8.38
N GLN A 91 -11.54 -1.57 8.32
CA GLN A 91 -12.91 -1.08 8.28
C GLN A 91 -13.64 -1.47 6.98
N LEU A 92 -12.98 -1.36 5.83
CA LEU A 92 -13.58 -1.63 4.52
C LEU A 92 -13.51 -3.11 4.13
N TYR A 93 -12.40 -3.78 4.46
CA TYR A 93 -12.03 -5.09 3.91
C TYR A 93 -11.65 -6.10 5.00
N GLY A 94 -12.21 -5.95 6.21
CA GLY A 94 -11.92 -6.82 7.34
C GLY A 94 -12.10 -8.32 7.07
N GLY A 95 -13.09 -8.71 6.24
CA GLY A 95 -13.31 -10.11 5.85
C GLY A 95 -12.24 -10.68 4.90
N ILE A 96 -11.46 -9.82 4.24
CA ILE A 96 -10.31 -10.19 3.39
C ILE A 96 -9.03 -10.24 4.23
N LEU A 97 -8.89 -9.35 5.21
CA LEU A 97 -7.69 -9.25 6.06
C LEU A 97 -7.66 -10.27 7.20
N ARG A 98 -8.77 -10.47 7.92
CA ARG A 98 -8.85 -11.36 9.08
C ARG A 98 -9.10 -12.81 8.65
N LYS A 99 -8.06 -13.48 8.17
CA LYS A 99 -8.10 -14.91 7.83
C LYS A 99 -7.60 -15.77 8.99
N SER A 100 -7.81 -17.09 8.87
CA SER A 100 -7.37 -18.07 9.86
C SER A 100 -5.85 -18.26 9.92
N SER A 101 -5.13 -17.86 8.86
CA SER A 101 -3.68 -17.85 8.82
C SER A 101 -3.15 -16.86 7.76
N PRO A 102 -1.88 -16.45 7.83
CA PRO A 102 -1.27 -15.62 6.77
C PRO A 102 -1.22 -16.30 5.41
N LEU A 103 -1.05 -17.63 5.36
CA LEU A 103 -1.11 -18.38 4.10
C LEU A 103 -2.51 -18.27 3.49
N ALA A 104 -3.56 -18.47 4.29
CA ALA A 104 -4.94 -18.32 3.83
C ALA A 104 -5.26 -16.89 3.37
N PHE A 105 -4.66 -15.87 4.01
CA PHE A 105 -4.70 -14.49 3.53
C PHE A 105 -4.01 -14.33 2.17
N ALA A 106 -2.78 -14.84 2.02
CA ALA A 106 -1.98 -14.64 0.82
C ALA A 106 -2.53 -15.39 -0.41
N THR A 107 -3.13 -16.56 -0.22
CA THR A 107 -3.62 -17.42 -1.31
C THR A 107 -5.12 -17.30 -1.57
N GLN A 108 -5.82 -16.34 -0.94
CA GLN A 108 -7.25 -16.17 -1.17
C GLN A 108 -7.56 -15.72 -2.61
N SER A 109 -8.76 -16.04 -3.09
CA SER A 109 -9.19 -15.73 -4.46
C SER A 109 -9.42 -14.23 -4.71
N VAL A 110 -9.84 -13.49 -3.67
CA VAL A 110 -10.06 -12.05 -3.75
C VAL A 110 -8.79 -11.32 -3.37
N SER A 111 -8.14 -10.72 -4.38
CA SER A 111 -6.93 -9.94 -4.16
C SER A 111 -7.22 -8.65 -3.41
N LEU A 112 -6.55 -8.46 -2.27
CA LEU A 112 -6.54 -7.20 -1.54
C LEU A 112 -6.02 -6.05 -2.43
N PHE A 113 -5.03 -6.31 -3.29
CA PHE A 113 -4.47 -5.30 -4.19
C PHE A 113 -5.56 -4.70 -5.09
N ARG A 114 -6.41 -5.55 -5.67
CA ARG A 114 -7.50 -5.15 -6.56
C ARG A 114 -8.61 -4.35 -5.88
N LEU A 115 -8.69 -4.40 -4.56
CA LEU A 115 -9.63 -3.56 -3.80
C LEU A 115 -9.15 -2.11 -3.74
N TYR A 116 -7.84 -1.87 -3.88
CA TYR A 116 -7.24 -0.54 -3.84
C TYR A 116 -6.78 -0.01 -5.19
N TYR A 117 -6.38 -0.88 -6.11
CA TYR A 117 -5.70 -0.50 -7.34
C TYR A 117 -6.14 -1.38 -8.51
N HIS A 118 -6.19 -0.81 -9.71
CA HIS A 118 -6.42 -1.56 -10.95
C HIS A 118 -5.69 -0.89 -12.13
N PRO A 119 -5.35 -1.61 -13.22
CA PRO A 119 -5.83 -2.94 -13.60
C PRO A 119 -5.05 -4.14 -13.01
N GLY A 120 -3.93 -3.91 -12.34
CA GLY A 120 -3.03 -4.98 -11.94
C GLY A 120 -3.45 -5.82 -10.74
N ASP A 121 -2.52 -6.65 -10.28
CA ASP A 121 -2.73 -7.59 -9.19
C ASP A 121 -1.43 -8.02 -8.51
N MET A 122 -1.53 -8.51 -7.27
CA MET A 122 -0.45 -9.24 -6.59
C MET A 122 -0.71 -10.74 -6.67
N LYS A 123 0.21 -11.48 -7.27
CA LYS A 123 0.12 -12.94 -7.46
C LYS A 123 1.14 -13.66 -6.61
N VAL A 124 0.69 -14.72 -5.94
CA VAL A 124 1.58 -15.68 -5.28
C VAL A 124 2.37 -16.42 -6.36
N VAL A 125 3.71 -16.37 -6.27
CA VAL A 125 4.61 -17.08 -7.20
C VAL A 125 5.46 -18.13 -6.51
N GLU A 126 5.63 -18.04 -5.19
CA GLU A 126 6.27 -19.05 -4.35
C GLU A 126 5.55 -19.14 -3.00
N THR A 127 5.49 -20.35 -2.43
CA THR A 127 4.96 -20.62 -1.10
C THR A 127 5.80 -21.68 -0.41
N GLU A 128 6.04 -21.51 0.88
CA GLU A 128 6.70 -22.48 1.74
C GLU A 128 6.06 -22.46 3.12
N SER A 129 5.75 -23.64 3.67
CA SER A 129 5.23 -23.77 5.04
C SER A 129 6.36 -24.17 5.97
N ILE A 130 6.44 -23.52 7.13
CA ILE A 130 7.46 -23.77 8.15
C ILE A 130 6.74 -24.20 9.43
N GLY A 131 6.55 -25.51 9.60
CA GLY A 131 5.72 -26.07 10.65
C GLY A 131 4.24 -25.69 10.52
N ASP A 132 3.50 -25.73 11.63
CA ASP A 132 2.05 -25.53 11.62
C ASP A 132 1.64 -24.05 11.58
N ARG A 133 2.54 -23.13 11.97
CA ARG A 133 2.22 -21.70 12.12
C ARG A 133 3.11 -20.76 11.33
N GLY A 134 4.33 -21.17 10.97
CA GLY A 134 5.26 -20.36 10.19
C GLY A 134 5.13 -20.57 8.69
N GLY A 135 5.66 -19.64 7.93
CA GLY A 135 5.68 -19.77 6.47
C GLY A 135 6.30 -18.59 5.75
N ARG A 136 6.41 -18.76 4.44
CA ARG A 136 6.95 -17.80 3.49
C ARG A 136 6.09 -17.76 2.23
N VAL A 137 5.83 -16.58 1.71
CA VAL A 137 5.18 -16.37 0.41
C VAL A 137 5.94 -15.29 -0.37
N VAL A 138 6.11 -15.49 -1.67
CA VAL A 138 6.54 -14.42 -2.58
C VAL A 138 5.35 -13.92 -3.38
N LEU A 139 5.06 -12.62 -3.25
CA LEU A 139 4.05 -11.91 -4.03
C LEU A 139 4.72 -11.14 -5.16
N ARG A 140 4.23 -11.30 -6.38
CA ARG A 140 4.63 -10.57 -7.58
C ARG A 140 3.56 -9.59 -8.02
N LEU A 141 3.92 -8.34 -8.24
CA LEU A 141 3.03 -7.36 -8.87
C LEU A 141 3.00 -7.58 -10.39
N VAL A 142 1.80 -7.71 -10.96
CA VAL A 142 1.59 -7.90 -12.41
C VAL A 142 0.56 -6.90 -12.93
N GLY A 143 0.81 -6.36 -14.13
CA GLY A 143 -0.14 -5.47 -14.82
C GLY A 143 -0.39 -4.14 -14.12
N PHE A 144 0.56 -3.64 -13.33
CA PHE A 144 0.50 -2.33 -12.68
C PHE A 144 1.85 -1.63 -12.76
N ASP A 145 2.09 -0.95 -13.87
CA ASP A 145 3.38 -0.33 -14.20
C ASP A 145 3.53 1.04 -13.52
N HIS A 146 3.66 1.03 -12.20
CA HIS A 146 3.88 2.25 -11.42
C HIS A 146 5.31 2.79 -11.59
N THR A 147 5.52 4.08 -11.30
CA THR A 147 6.82 4.75 -11.41
C THR A 147 7.41 5.22 -10.07
N SER A 148 6.76 4.91 -8.94
CA SER A 148 7.14 5.45 -7.63
C SER A 148 7.81 4.44 -6.70
N ARG A 149 8.96 4.82 -6.11
CA ARG A 149 9.59 4.07 -5.02
C ARG A 149 8.77 4.14 -3.73
N HIS A 150 8.07 5.24 -3.48
CA HIS A 150 7.16 5.35 -2.32
C HIS A 150 6.04 4.32 -2.40
N PHE A 151 5.58 3.98 -3.61
CA PHE A 151 4.58 2.92 -3.80
C PHE A 151 5.12 1.57 -3.33
N CYS A 152 6.30 1.16 -3.79
CA CYS A 152 6.90 -0.10 -3.36
C CYS A 152 7.05 -0.19 -1.84
N ARG A 153 7.56 0.89 -1.24
CA ARG A 153 7.77 0.99 0.21
C ARG A 153 6.46 0.96 0.99
N ARG A 154 5.43 1.64 0.49
CA ARG A 154 4.08 1.57 1.05
C ARG A 154 3.50 0.16 1.00
N GLN A 155 3.69 -0.55 -0.11
CA GLN A 155 3.25 -1.94 -0.21
C GLN A 155 3.98 -2.83 0.79
N THR A 156 5.28 -2.63 1.01
CA THR A 156 6.06 -3.37 2.03
C THR A 156 5.44 -3.24 3.42
N GLY A 157 5.17 -2.00 3.87
CA GLY A 157 4.57 -1.78 5.19
C GLY A 157 3.14 -2.28 5.31
N GLY A 158 2.32 -2.08 4.26
CA GLY A 158 0.95 -2.57 4.23
C GLY A 158 0.87 -4.11 4.27
N LEU A 159 1.69 -4.79 3.48
CA LEU A 159 1.76 -6.26 3.46
C LEU A 159 2.22 -6.82 4.81
N ALA A 160 3.20 -6.18 5.45
CA ALA A 160 3.64 -6.59 6.80
C ALA A 160 2.48 -6.52 7.80
N LYS A 161 1.76 -5.40 7.82
CA LYS A 161 0.58 -5.26 8.70
C LYS A 161 -0.55 -6.23 8.34
N ALA A 162 -0.77 -6.52 7.07
CA ALA A 162 -1.79 -7.48 6.64
C ALA A 162 -1.48 -8.91 7.12
N VAL A 163 -0.20 -9.31 7.07
CA VAL A 163 0.25 -10.61 7.62
C VAL A 163 0.05 -10.68 9.13
N GLU A 164 0.38 -9.61 9.86
CA GLU A 164 0.13 -9.53 11.31
C GLU A 164 -1.35 -9.67 11.65
N ILE A 165 -2.23 -8.96 10.94
CA ILE A 165 -3.69 -9.03 11.13
C ILE A 165 -4.24 -10.43 10.81
N ALA A 166 -3.62 -11.14 9.86
CA ALA A 166 -3.95 -12.52 9.52
C ALA A 166 -3.38 -13.55 10.51
N GLY A 167 -2.77 -13.10 11.61
CA GLY A 167 -2.28 -13.94 12.72
C GLY A 167 -0.82 -14.37 12.60
N GLY A 168 -0.04 -13.80 11.69
CA GLY A 168 1.39 -14.09 11.59
C GLY A 168 2.17 -13.37 12.67
N GLU A 169 2.92 -14.10 13.50
CA GLU A 169 3.82 -13.48 14.46
C GLU A 169 5.16 -13.15 13.80
N ARG A 170 5.84 -12.14 14.36
CA ARG A 170 7.17 -11.70 13.88
C ARG A 170 7.22 -11.51 12.36
N ALA A 171 6.13 -10.99 11.78
CA ALA A 171 5.98 -10.79 10.35
C ALA A 171 7.13 -9.91 9.79
N ARG A 172 7.70 -10.34 8.67
CA ARG A 172 8.77 -9.65 7.95
C ARG A 172 8.41 -9.59 6.48
N VAL A 173 8.52 -8.42 5.87
CA VAL A 173 8.34 -8.25 4.43
C VAL A 173 9.57 -7.57 3.85
N ARG A 174 10.09 -8.12 2.74
CA ARG A 174 11.22 -7.55 2.00
C ARG A 174 10.84 -7.41 0.54
N HIS A 175 11.11 -6.25 -0.05
CA HIS A 175 11.04 -6.06 -1.49
C HIS A 175 12.31 -6.63 -2.11
N VAL A 176 12.21 -7.76 -2.80
CA VAL A 176 13.35 -8.59 -3.24
C VAL A 176 13.67 -8.48 -4.73
N ARG A 177 12.74 -7.95 -5.53
CA ARG A 177 12.94 -7.55 -6.93
C ARG A 177 12.20 -6.26 -7.20
N CYS A 178 12.73 -5.38 -8.06
CA CYS A 178 12.14 -4.09 -8.35
C CYS A 178 12.18 -3.75 -9.84
N ALA A 179 11.01 -3.54 -10.45
CA ALA A 179 10.92 -3.09 -11.84
C ALA A 179 11.56 -1.72 -12.08
N LEU A 180 11.57 -0.84 -11.06
CA LEU A 180 12.26 0.46 -11.12
C LEU A 180 13.79 0.34 -11.09
N GLU A 181 14.32 -0.86 -10.80
CA GLU A 181 15.76 -1.16 -10.77
C GLU A 181 16.17 -2.09 -11.93
N GLY A 182 15.25 -2.37 -12.86
CA GLY A 182 15.51 -3.14 -14.08
C GLY A 182 15.06 -4.60 -14.02
N ASP A 183 14.48 -5.07 -12.90
CA ASP A 183 13.84 -6.39 -12.88
C ASP A 183 12.58 -6.41 -13.75
N ALA A 184 12.15 -7.60 -14.17
CA ALA A 184 10.90 -7.75 -14.92
C ALA A 184 9.65 -7.43 -14.09
N PHE A 185 9.71 -7.60 -12.76
CA PHE A 185 8.59 -7.40 -11.84
C PHE A 185 9.06 -6.90 -10.48
N CYS A 186 8.16 -6.24 -9.76
CA CYS A 186 8.32 -6.05 -8.32
C CYS A 186 7.88 -7.30 -7.57
N GLU A 187 8.70 -7.78 -6.63
CA GLU A 187 8.39 -8.94 -5.78
C GLU A 187 8.64 -8.66 -4.30
N TRP A 188 7.75 -9.18 -3.46
CA TRP A 188 7.86 -9.10 -2.00
C TRP A 188 7.93 -10.50 -1.41
N ASP A 189 8.96 -10.75 -0.61
CA ASP A 189 9.13 -11.94 0.22
C ASP A 189 8.52 -11.65 1.61
N LEU A 190 7.44 -12.35 1.93
CA LEU A 190 6.68 -12.26 3.17
C LEU A 190 7.01 -13.48 4.01
N LYS A 191 7.42 -13.29 5.27
CA LYS A 191 7.72 -14.36 6.23
C LYS A 191 7.03 -14.12 7.56
N TRP A 192 6.63 -15.18 8.23
CA TRP A 192 6.06 -15.15 9.58
C TRP A 192 6.39 -16.45 10.34
N GLU A 193 6.25 -16.40 11.66
CA GLU A 193 6.44 -17.53 12.59
C GLU A 193 5.26 -17.68 13.55
#